data_AF-A0A1M5S402-F1
#
_entry.id   AF-A0A1M5S402-F1
#
_cell.length_a   1.000
_cell.length_b   1.000
_cell.length_c   1.000
_cell.angle_alpha   90.00
_cell.angle_beta   90.00
_cell.angle_gamma   90.00
#
_symmetry.space_group_name_H-M   'P 1'
#
loop_
_entity.id
_entity.type
_entity.pdbx_description
1 polymer ?
#
loop_
_entity_poly.entity_id
_entity_poly.type
_entity_poly.pdbx_seq_one_letter_code
_entity_poly.pdbx_strand_id
1 'polypeptide(L)'
;MTGRHRVARRPRTAVWCGAVAATVVAVVLAVTAAVHRSTSGDESMAADQRTTHPAPAGSLASAVPGITTASVDPRTTSAGEPSTAGSRRKAVVTPQGMWWGVDSTEPISRATLRNVASWYRGARPQFWGRYLLGDYGVTAAELAFARSRHVSVYLIVADRNCSGCAGGDVCGNDRTTAQARSDAEKALHRAKALDLPTGVVLFKDIEEVSSCRGEPTAEYLLAWHRTLRETHVRTGFYGNAYKPYYEFPVAYCAAVDADRRFAREVVLDMNQPEPRLGAPQGTTGPRNAPRFAPRSPPCAPKARTVLWQYGESIDPANVTDVDQARADTHGMLAPDGGVT
;
A
#
# COMPACT_ATOMS: atom_id res chain seq x y z
N MET A 1 -17.32 -77.96 -25.45
CA MET A 1 -16.13 -77.31 -24.83
C MET A 1 -16.46 -75.83 -24.68
N THR A 2 -17.13 -75.43 -23.59
CA THR A 2 -16.56 -74.89 -22.32
C THR A 2 -15.91 -73.51 -22.46
N GLY A 3 -16.56 -72.50 -21.87
CA GLY A 3 -15.99 -71.16 -21.68
C GLY A 3 -16.99 -70.17 -21.08
N ARG A 4 -17.26 -70.28 -19.77
CA ARG A 4 -18.00 -69.30 -18.95
C ARG A 4 -17.02 -68.24 -18.43
N HIS A 5 -17.39 -66.95 -18.43
CA HIS A 5 -17.04 -66.02 -17.34
C HIS A 5 -18.03 -64.85 -17.20
N ARG A 6 -18.65 -64.79 -16.01
CA ARG A 6 -19.12 -63.65 -15.16
C ARG A 6 -19.74 -62.40 -15.80
N VAL A 7 -20.92 -62.02 -15.31
CA VAL A 7 -21.11 -60.82 -14.44
C VAL A 7 -22.25 -61.10 -13.44
N ALA A 8 -21.97 -60.92 -12.14
CA ALA A 8 -22.92 -61.04 -11.05
C ALA A 8 -23.70 -59.73 -10.86
N ARG A 9 -25.03 -59.82 -10.79
CA ARG A 9 -25.92 -58.74 -10.35
C ARG A 9 -25.84 -58.59 -8.83
N ARG A 10 -25.70 -57.35 -8.33
CA ARG A 10 -25.96 -57.00 -6.92
C ARG A 10 -27.34 -56.33 -6.78
N PRO A 11 -28.06 -56.57 -5.66
CA PRO A 11 -29.41 -56.09 -5.45
C PRO A 11 -29.47 -54.63 -4.96
N ARG A 12 -30.60 -54.00 -5.24
CA ARG A 12 -31.04 -52.70 -4.77
C ARG A 12 -31.23 -52.71 -3.26
N THR A 13 -30.59 -51.78 -2.55
CA THR A 13 -30.93 -51.42 -1.18
C THR A 13 -31.67 -50.09 -1.18
N ALA A 14 -32.94 -50.16 -0.80
CA ALA A 14 -33.73 -49.02 -0.36
C ALA A 14 -33.15 -48.48 0.96
N VAL A 15 -32.99 -47.17 1.07
CA VAL A 15 -32.71 -46.51 2.35
C VAL A 15 -33.84 -45.52 2.63
N TRP A 16 -34.32 -45.67 3.85
CA TRP A 16 -35.40 -44.99 4.54
C TRP A 16 -35.35 -43.46 4.51
N CYS A 17 -36.51 -42.85 4.26
CA CYS A 17 -36.86 -41.54 4.80
C CYS A 17 -37.23 -41.71 6.29
N GLY A 18 -36.49 -41.04 7.17
CA GLY A 18 -36.77 -40.96 8.60
C GLY A 18 -36.29 -39.61 9.12
N ALA A 19 -37.17 -38.93 9.83
CA ALA A 19 -37.07 -37.54 10.24
C ALA A 19 -35.93 -37.25 11.21
N VAL A 20 -35.28 -36.09 11.06
CA VAL A 20 -34.59 -35.38 12.14
C VAL A 20 -34.94 -33.90 12.02
N ALA A 21 -36.10 -33.54 12.54
CA ALA A 21 -36.39 -32.21 13.06
C ALA A 21 -36.16 -32.27 14.58
N ALA A 22 -35.70 -31.15 15.15
CA ALA A 22 -35.37 -30.92 16.56
C ALA A 22 -33.98 -31.41 16.99
N THR A 23 -33.01 -30.50 17.03
CA THR A 23 -32.13 -30.19 18.20
C THR A 23 -31.10 -29.13 17.79
N VAL A 24 -31.53 -27.87 17.58
CA VAL A 24 -30.64 -26.69 17.63
C VAL A 24 -31.43 -25.51 18.22
N VAL A 25 -31.95 -25.69 19.43
CA VAL A 25 -32.48 -24.61 20.27
C VAL A 25 -32.11 -24.93 21.72
N ALA A 26 -30.81 -24.89 22.05
CA ALA A 26 -30.34 -25.06 23.44
C ALA A 26 -28.86 -24.62 23.65
N VAL A 27 -28.34 -23.58 22.99
CA VAL A 27 -27.02 -22.98 23.36
C VAL A 27 -27.01 -21.44 23.31
N VAL A 28 -28.16 -20.77 23.10
CA VAL A 28 -28.23 -19.28 23.02
C VAL A 28 -28.86 -18.64 24.27
N LEU A 29 -29.04 -19.39 25.36
CA LEU A 29 -29.67 -18.89 26.60
C LEU A 29 -28.78 -19.05 27.85
N ALA A 30 -27.49 -18.75 27.74
CA ALA A 30 -26.57 -18.78 28.90
C ALA A 30 -25.49 -17.68 28.93
N VAL A 31 -25.70 -16.52 28.28
CA VAL A 31 -24.81 -15.34 28.42
C VAL A 31 -25.61 -14.02 28.58
N THR A 32 -26.76 -14.07 29.25
CA THR A 32 -27.56 -12.87 29.59
C THR A 32 -27.94 -12.89 31.08
N ALA A 33 -26.95 -13.05 31.95
CA ALA A 33 -27.13 -12.88 33.40
C ALA A 33 -25.81 -12.53 34.10
N ALA A 34 -25.16 -11.42 33.72
CA ALA A 34 -24.00 -10.93 34.47
C ALA A 34 -23.71 -9.42 34.33
N VAL A 35 -24.68 -8.54 34.08
CA VAL A 35 -24.47 -7.09 34.28
C VAL A 35 -25.79 -6.42 34.70
N HIS A 36 -26.18 -6.60 35.95
CA HIS A 36 -27.11 -5.69 36.62
C HIS A 36 -26.94 -5.80 38.14
N ARG A 37 -26.15 -4.88 38.72
CA ARG A 37 -26.36 -4.27 40.05
C ARG A 37 -25.27 -3.24 40.35
N SER A 38 -25.68 -2.19 41.08
CA SER A 38 -24.92 -1.05 41.61
C SER A 38 -24.54 0.02 40.57
N THR A 39 -24.93 1.30 40.69
CA THR A 39 -25.54 2.06 41.80
C THR A 39 -26.19 3.32 41.23
N SER A 40 -27.39 3.62 41.72
CA SER A 40 -28.03 4.93 41.69
C SER A 40 -27.33 5.89 42.65
N GLY A 41 -27.15 7.14 42.23
CA GLY A 41 -26.74 8.25 43.08
C GLY A 41 -26.82 9.56 42.30
N ASP A 42 -27.95 10.25 42.46
CA ASP A 42 -28.13 11.67 42.16
C ASP A 42 -27.05 12.50 42.89
N GLU A 43 -26.48 13.50 42.22
CA GLU A 43 -26.34 14.84 42.82
C GLU A 43 -25.98 15.90 41.77
N SER A 44 -26.37 17.12 42.11
CA SER A 44 -26.70 18.23 41.23
C SER A 44 -25.52 19.13 40.82
N MET A 45 -25.82 19.95 39.81
CA MET A 45 -25.17 21.19 39.40
C MET A 45 -24.39 21.97 40.47
N ALA A 46 -23.18 22.44 40.12
CA ALA A 46 -22.79 23.87 40.21
C ALA A 46 -21.36 24.14 39.71
N ALA A 47 -21.24 25.29 39.00
CA ALA A 47 -20.15 26.26 39.04
C ALA A 47 -18.70 25.89 38.67
N ASP A 48 -18.30 26.38 37.48
CA ASP A 48 -17.32 27.46 37.30
C ASP A 48 -16.15 27.53 38.30
N GLN A 49 -14.96 27.06 37.90
CA GLN A 49 -13.69 27.63 38.35
C GLN A 49 -12.63 27.61 37.24
N ARG A 50 -12.39 28.79 36.67
CA ARG A 50 -11.13 29.17 36.04
C ARG A 50 -9.99 29.01 37.04
N THR A 51 -8.97 28.24 36.69
CA THR A 51 -7.66 28.30 37.35
C THR A 51 -6.65 28.93 36.41
N THR A 52 -6.32 30.17 36.75
CA THR A 52 -5.21 30.96 36.22
C THR A 52 -3.89 30.40 36.75
N HIS A 53 -2.95 30.06 35.87
CA HIS A 53 -1.56 29.83 36.25
C HIS A 53 -0.80 31.17 36.36
N PRO A 54 -0.04 31.41 37.44
CA PRO A 54 0.82 32.58 37.53
C PRO A 54 2.16 32.34 36.82
N ALA A 55 2.62 33.36 36.11
CA ALA A 55 4.01 33.49 35.65
C ALA A 55 4.95 33.76 36.83
N PRO A 56 6.23 33.39 36.72
CA PRO A 56 7.29 34.10 37.42
C PRO A 56 8.16 34.86 36.42
N ALA A 57 8.21 36.18 36.62
CA ALA A 57 9.30 37.03 36.16
C ALA A 57 10.52 36.82 37.08
N GLY A 58 11.72 36.85 36.50
CA GLY A 58 12.97 36.76 37.27
C GLY A 58 14.20 36.85 36.36
N SER A 59 14.55 38.07 35.97
CA SER A 59 15.81 38.45 35.31
C SER A 59 16.93 38.55 36.34
N LEU A 60 18.08 37.90 36.09
CA LEU A 60 19.39 38.38 36.55
C LEU A 60 20.49 38.00 35.54
N ALA A 61 21.39 38.97 35.35
CA ALA A 61 22.45 39.03 34.36
C ALA A 61 23.75 38.30 34.78
N SER A 62 24.70 38.30 33.82
CA SER A 62 26.15 38.14 33.96
C SER A 62 26.72 36.72 34.03
N ALA A 63 27.39 36.29 32.96
CA ALA A 63 28.85 36.42 32.82
C ALA A 63 29.35 35.60 31.62
N VAL A 64 30.14 36.23 30.77
CA VAL A 64 30.87 35.62 29.64
C VAL A 64 32.13 34.93 30.18
N PRO A 65 32.46 33.72 29.70
CA PRO A 65 33.85 33.31 29.54
C PRO A 65 34.20 32.94 28.09
N GLY A 66 35.44 33.29 27.73
CA GLY A 66 36.02 33.31 26.39
C GLY A 66 35.83 32.07 25.52
N ILE A 67 35.55 32.33 24.23
CA ILE A 67 35.67 31.38 23.14
C ILE A 67 37.14 31.36 22.71
N THR A 68 37.83 30.26 23.00
CA THR A 68 39.12 29.90 22.42
C THR A 68 38.90 29.42 20.98
N THR A 69 39.53 30.11 20.03
CA THR A 69 39.59 29.74 18.62
C THR A 69 40.52 28.53 18.44
N ALA A 70 39.94 27.35 18.24
CA ALA A 70 40.67 26.20 17.74
C ALA A 70 40.62 26.19 16.20
N SER A 71 41.79 26.41 15.60
CA SER A 71 42.07 26.29 14.17
C SER A 71 41.84 24.84 13.72
N VAL A 72 40.94 24.62 12.75
CA VAL A 72 40.72 23.32 12.11
C VAL A 72 41.35 23.36 10.72
N ASP A 73 42.32 22.46 10.53
CA ASP A 73 43.03 22.17 9.28
C ASP A 73 42.07 21.79 8.14
N PRO A 74 42.12 22.43 6.96
CA PRO A 74 41.35 22.01 5.80
C PRO A 74 42.25 21.12 4.92
N ARG A 75 42.34 19.83 5.23
CA ARG A 75 42.96 18.89 4.30
C ARG A 75 42.54 17.43 4.50
N THR A 76 41.30 17.13 4.09
CA THR A 76 40.93 15.76 3.73
C THR A 76 40.39 15.75 2.31
N THR A 77 41.29 15.56 1.37
CA THR A 77 40.98 15.22 -0.02
C THR A 77 40.20 13.91 -0.04
N SER A 78 38.88 14.00 -0.23
CA SER A 78 38.03 12.87 -0.60
C SER A 78 38.50 12.35 -1.96
N ALA A 79 39.07 11.15 -1.97
CA ALA A 79 39.37 10.43 -3.18
C ALA A 79 38.05 10.16 -3.93
N GLY A 80 37.85 10.88 -5.02
CA GLY A 80 36.75 10.62 -5.95
C GLY A 80 36.91 9.22 -6.54
N GLU A 81 35.93 8.36 -6.28
CA GLU A 81 35.78 7.12 -7.04
C GLU A 81 35.64 7.48 -8.54
N PRO A 82 36.35 6.80 -9.44
CA PRO A 82 36.28 7.08 -10.86
C PRO A 82 34.88 6.77 -11.38
N SER A 83 34.17 7.83 -11.77
CA SER A 83 32.94 7.79 -12.55
C SER A 83 33.24 7.14 -13.91
N THR A 84 33.02 5.83 -14.00
CA THR A 84 33.07 5.10 -15.26
C THR A 84 31.83 5.42 -16.06
N ALA A 85 31.97 6.36 -17.00
CA ALA A 85 30.97 6.62 -18.02
C ALA A 85 30.71 5.34 -18.85
N GLY A 86 29.44 4.95 -18.99
CA GLY A 86 28.97 4.48 -20.29
C GLY A 86 28.57 3.02 -20.47
N SER A 87 28.54 2.15 -19.45
CA SER A 87 27.81 0.89 -19.58
C SER A 87 26.35 1.11 -19.19
N ARG A 88 25.47 1.32 -20.18
CA ARG A 88 24.02 1.29 -19.96
C ARG A 88 23.69 -0.07 -19.35
N ARG A 89 23.44 -0.09 -18.03
CA ARG A 89 23.05 -1.32 -17.32
C ARG A 89 21.79 -1.85 -17.99
N LYS A 90 21.85 -3.10 -18.46
CA LYS A 90 20.67 -3.80 -18.96
C LYS A 90 19.63 -3.82 -17.83
N ALA A 91 18.42 -3.36 -18.14
CA ALA A 91 17.29 -3.49 -17.23
C ALA A 91 17.12 -4.97 -16.85
N VAL A 92 16.92 -5.26 -15.57
CA VAL A 92 16.43 -6.59 -15.21
C VAL A 92 14.98 -6.63 -15.69
N VAL A 93 14.63 -7.66 -16.43
CA VAL A 93 13.26 -7.84 -16.88
C VAL A 93 12.83 -9.24 -16.52
N THR A 94 11.54 -9.41 -16.26
CA THR A 94 10.95 -10.73 -16.06
C THR A 94 10.98 -11.53 -17.36
N PRO A 95 10.72 -12.85 -17.35
CA PRO A 95 10.69 -13.65 -18.58
C PRO A 95 9.75 -13.11 -19.66
N GLN A 96 8.76 -12.30 -19.27
CA GLN A 96 7.77 -11.69 -20.15
C GLN A 96 8.14 -10.26 -20.58
N GLY A 97 9.34 -9.79 -20.24
CA GLY A 97 9.81 -8.45 -20.59
C GLY A 97 9.24 -7.33 -19.72
N MET A 98 8.62 -7.66 -18.58
CA MET A 98 8.17 -6.64 -17.62
C MET A 98 9.33 -6.13 -16.78
N TRP A 99 9.24 -4.90 -16.31
CA TRP A 99 10.13 -4.44 -15.24
C TRP A 99 9.79 -5.20 -13.96
N TRP A 100 10.82 -5.53 -13.20
CA TRP A 100 10.67 -6.12 -11.89
C TRP A 100 11.01 -5.10 -10.81
N GLY A 101 10.21 -5.06 -9.76
CA GLY A 101 10.36 -4.08 -8.69
C GLY A 101 10.03 -4.69 -7.36
N VAL A 102 10.11 -3.82 -6.36
CA VAL A 102 9.68 -4.10 -5.00
C VAL A 102 9.00 -2.86 -4.45
N ASP A 103 8.26 -2.99 -3.37
CA ASP A 103 7.84 -1.87 -2.54
C ASP A 103 8.12 -2.17 -1.07
N SER A 104 8.15 -1.12 -0.24
CA SER A 104 8.42 -1.29 1.19
C SER A 104 7.97 -0.08 1.99
N THR A 105 7.78 -0.30 3.29
CA THR A 105 7.70 0.76 4.30
C THR A 105 9.08 1.32 4.64
N GLU A 106 10.13 0.49 4.59
CA GLU A 106 11.52 0.88 4.85
C GLU A 106 12.13 1.76 3.74
N PRO A 107 13.04 2.70 4.06
CA PRO A 107 13.69 3.54 3.06
C PRO A 107 14.60 2.80 2.08
N ILE A 108 14.69 3.32 0.85
CA ILE A 108 15.68 2.89 -0.15
C ILE A 108 17.07 3.31 0.35
N SER A 109 17.87 2.32 0.73
CA SER A 109 19.20 2.51 1.30
C SER A 109 20.17 1.46 0.76
N ARG A 110 21.45 1.59 1.12
CA ARG A 110 22.43 0.53 0.82
C ARG A 110 22.08 -0.78 1.51
N ALA A 111 21.47 -0.72 2.70
CA ALA A 111 21.11 -1.89 3.48
C ALA A 111 19.92 -2.63 2.84
N THR A 112 18.83 -1.91 2.53
CA THR A 112 17.64 -2.50 1.90
C THR A 112 17.94 -3.01 0.49
N LEU A 113 18.77 -2.32 -0.31
CA LEU A 113 19.23 -2.85 -1.60
C LEU A 113 20.05 -4.15 -1.48
N ARG A 114 20.88 -4.28 -0.42
CA ARG A 114 21.60 -5.53 -0.15
C ARG A 114 20.67 -6.64 0.32
N ASN A 115 19.66 -6.30 1.13
CA ASN A 115 18.63 -7.25 1.56
C ASN A 115 17.88 -7.80 0.33
N VAL A 116 17.39 -6.93 -0.56
CA VAL A 116 16.77 -7.34 -1.84
C VAL A 116 17.73 -8.21 -2.67
N ALA A 117 18.99 -7.79 -2.86
CA ALA A 117 19.94 -8.60 -3.62
C ALA A 117 20.19 -9.97 -2.97
N SER A 118 20.27 -10.05 -1.63
CA SER A 118 20.42 -11.31 -0.90
C SER A 118 19.19 -12.20 -1.04
N TRP A 119 18.01 -11.61 -0.88
CA TRP A 119 16.74 -12.32 -0.86
C TRP A 119 16.38 -12.88 -2.23
N TYR A 120 16.62 -12.10 -3.29
CA TYR A 120 16.19 -12.42 -4.65
C TYR A 120 17.35 -12.83 -5.57
N ARG A 121 18.36 -13.54 -5.04
CA ARG A 121 19.48 -14.15 -5.80
C ARG A 121 20.25 -13.17 -6.69
N GLY A 122 20.63 -12.04 -6.12
CA GLY A 122 21.39 -10.97 -6.78
C GLY A 122 20.53 -10.04 -7.64
N ALA A 123 19.20 -10.12 -7.54
CA ALA A 123 18.31 -9.24 -8.28
C ALA A 123 18.50 -7.77 -7.88
N ARG A 124 18.16 -6.89 -8.82
CA ARG A 124 18.21 -5.45 -8.65
C ARG A 124 16.90 -4.88 -9.21
N PRO A 125 16.11 -4.17 -8.39
CA PRO A 125 14.82 -3.66 -8.82
C PRO A 125 15.01 -2.54 -9.85
N GLN A 126 14.09 -2.48 -10.82
CA GLN A 126 14.00 -1.41 -11.83
C GLN A 126 13.28 -0.20 -11.24
N PHE A 127 12.28 -0.48 -10.41
CA PHE A 127 11.50 0.50 -9.69
C PHE A 127 11.30 0.07 -8.24
N TRP A 128 11.00 1.04 -7.38
CA TRP A 128 10.73 0.82 -5.97
C TRP A 128 9.49 1.63 -5.52
N GLY A 129 8.49 0.98 -4.94
CA GLY A 129 7.32 1.63 -4.37
C GLY A 129 7.58 2.22 -2.99
N ARG A 130 7.34 3.53 -2.83
CA ARG A 130 7.61 4.24 -1.58
C ARG A 130 6.47 5.14 -1.17
N TYR A 131 6.18 5.15 0.12
CA TYR A 131 5.17 6.02 0.70
C TYR A 131 5.61 7.48 0.61
N LEU A 132 4.69 8.35 0.21
CA LEU A 132 4.91 9.78 0.10
C LEU A 132 4.85 10.47 1.47
N LEU A 133 3.99 9.98 2.37
CA LEU A 133 3.56 10.67 3.59
C LEU A 133 3.79 9.87 4.89
N GLY A 134 3.92 10.65 5.97
CA GLY A 134 4.10 10.26 7.38
C GLY A 134 5.29 9.34 7.67
N ASP A 135 5.13 8.38 8.58
CA ASP A 135 6.27 7.68 9.22
C ASP A 135 7.19 6.94 8.24
N TYR A 136 6.63 6.50 7.10
CA TYR A 136 7.37 5.84 6.01
C TYR A 136 7.64 6.77 4.83
N GLY A 137 7.38 8.07 4.99
CA GLY A 137 7.44 9.08 3.94
C GLY A 137 8.83 9.26 3.36
N VAL A 138 8.92 9.11 2.03
CA VAL A 138 10.15 9.28 1.26
C VAL A 138 10.73 10.67 1.45
N THR A 139 12.07 10.75 1.50
CA THR A 139 12.81 12.02 1.62
C THR A 139 13.50 12.41 0.31
N ALA A 140 13.86 13.69 0.16
CA ALA A 140 14.66 14.14 -1.00
C ALA A 140 16.02 13.43 -1.09
N ALA A 141 16.65 13.13 0.05
CA ALA A 141 17.91 12.38 0.11
C ALA A 141 17.72 10.92 -0.35
N GLU A 142 16.61 10.29 0.02
CA GLU A 142 16.25 8.94 -0.44
C GLU A 142 15.98 8.91 -1.96
N LEU A 143 15.23 9.88 -2.49
CA LEU A 143 15.00 10.01 -3.94
C LEU A 143 16.30 10.23 -4.71
N ALA A 144 17.21 11.07 -4.19
CA ALA A 144 18.53 11.28 -4.76
C ALA A 144 19.36 9.98 -4.74
N PHE A 145 19.28 9.22 -3.64
CA PHE A 145 19.93 7.92 -3.54
C PHE A 145 19.38 6.92 -4.55
N ALA A 146 18.05 6.78 -4.66
CA ALA A 146 17.41 5.88 -5.64
C ALA A 146 17.86 6.19 -7.08
N ARG A 147 17.86 7.47 -7.45
CA ARG A 147 18.39 7.96 -8.73
C ARG A 147 19.86 7.58 -8.95
N SER A 148 20.72 7.77 -7.94
CA SER A 148 22.14 7.37 -8.03
C SER A 148 22.33 5.86 -8.22
N ARG A 149 21.30 5.05 -7.90
CA ARG A 149 21.29 3.59 -8.06
C ARG A 149 20.56 3.11 -9.31
N HIS A 150 20.05 4.04 -10.13
CA HIS A 150 19.22 3.78 -11.30
C HIS A 150 17.96 2.97 -10.95
N VAL A 151 17.26 3.40 -9.90
CA VAL A 151 15.97 2.84 -9.46
C VAL A 151 14.91 3.92 -9.66
N SER A 152 13.89 3.63 -10.47
CA SER A 152 12.71 4.48 -10.57
C SER A 152 11.88 4.41 -9.29
N VAL A 153 11.10 5.43 -8.96
CA VAL A 153 10.25 5.41 -7.76
C VAL A 153 8.80 5.66 -8.15
N TYR A 154 7.89 4.76 -7.78
CA TYR A 154 6.46 5.04 -7.81
C TYR A 154 5.98 5.40 -6.41
N LEU A 155 5.06 6.36 -6.30
CA LEU A 155 4.73 6.99 -5.04
C LEU A 155 3.35 6.55 -4.54
N ILE A 156 3.34 6.05 -3.31
CA ILE A 156 2.16 5.52 -2.63
C ILE A 156 1.69 6.57 -1.60
N VAL A 157 0.40 6.85 -1.58
CA VAL A 157 -0.23 7.69 -0.57
C VAL A 157 -0.98 6.75 0.37
N ALA A 158 -0.35 6.45 1.50
CA ALA A 158 -0.83 5.50 2.50
C ALA A 158 -2.29 5.75 2.88
N ASP A 159 -3.04 4.68 3.14
CA ASP A 159 -4.32 4.85 3.76
C ASP A 159 -4.17 5.22 5.25
N ARG A 160 -4.89 6.27 5.65
CA ARG A 160 -4.93 6.78 7.02
C ARG A 160 -6.35 7.02 7.49
N ASN A 161 -7.34 6.67 6.67
CA ASN A 161 -8.74 6.81 7.05
C ASN A 161 -9.12 5.58 7.88
N CYS A 162 -8.84 5.65 9.18
CA CYS A 162 -9.19 4.61 10.13
C CYS A 162 -10.48 4.99 10.85
N SER A 163 -11.45 4.09 10.83
CA SER A 163 -12.76 4.23 11.46
C SER A 163 -13.18 2.86 11.96
N GLY A 164 -13.84 2.81 13.12
CA GLY A 164 -14.15 1.55 13.79
C GLY A 164 -15.21 0.74 13.05
N CYS A 165 -14.80 -0.21 12.23
CA CYS A 165 -15.66 -1.32 11.84
C CYS A 165 -15.73 -2.36 12.97
N ALA A 166 -16.73 -3.23 12.92
CA ALA A 166 -16.89 -4.30 13.91
C ALA A 166 -15.62 -5.16 13.97
N GLY A 167 -14.86 -5.08 15.06
CA GLY A 167 -13.61 -5.85 15.22
C GLY A 167 -12.41 -5.07 15.79
N GLY A 168 -12.47 -3.75 15.90
CA GLY A 168 -11.55 -2.99 16.77
C GLY A 168 -10.33 -2.34 16.12
N ASP A 169 -9.98 -2.63 14.87
CA ASP A 169 -8.97 -1.87 14.13
C ASP A 169 -9.13 -2.08 12.63
N VAL A 170 -9.18 -1.01 11.83
CA VAL A 170 -9.39 -1.06 10.37
C VAL A 170 -9.16 0.31 9.73
N CYS A 171 -7.92 0.60 9.35
CA CYS A 171 -7.64 1.62 8.33
C CYS A 171 -8.15 1.10 6.97
N GLY A 172 -8.88 1.91 6.21
CA GLY A 172 -9.64 1.48 5.01
C GLY A 172 -10.88 2.30 4.66
N ASN A 173 -11.21 3.34 5.43
CA ASN A 173 -12.51 4.01 5.43
C ASN A 173 -12.56 5.19 4.47
N ASP A 174 -12.16 4.93 3.23
CA ASP A 174 -12.12 5.86 2.12
C ASP A 174 -13.54 6.10 1.56
N ARG A 175 -14.30 6.94 2.29
CA ARG A 175 -15.75 7.07 2.07
C ARG A 175 -16.19 8.38 1.49
N THR A 176 -15.70 9.50 2.02
CA THR A 176 -16.33 10.80 1.76
C THR A 176 -15.51 11.66 0.83
N THR A 177 -16.18 12.57 0.13
CA THR A 177 -15.52 13.62 -0.65
C THR A 177 -14.55 14.46 0.20
N ALA A 178 -14.89 14.72 1.47
CA ALA A 178 -14.06 15.52 2.37
C ALA A 178 -12.75 14.82 2.74
N GLN A 179 -12.80 13.51 3.05
CA GLN A 179 -11.59 12.72 3.30
C GLN A 179 -10.67 12.70 2.08
N ALA A 180 -11.22 12.39 0.90
CA ALA A 180 -10.46 12.32 -0.35
C ALA A 180 -9.75 13.63 -0.69
N ARG A 181 -10.42 14.78 -0.49
CA ARG A 181 -9.82 16.10 -0.69
C ARG A 181 -8.69 16.37 0.31
N SER A 182 -8.94 16.11 1.60
CA SER A 182 -7.92 16.25 2.64
C SER A 182 -6.68 15.41 2.34
N ASP A 183 -6.85 14.17 1.90
CA ASP A 183 -5.74 13.28 1.57
C ASP A 183 -4.98 13.77 0.32
N ALA A 184 -5.71 14.19 -0.72
CA ALA A 184 -5.11 14.74 -1.93
C ALA A 184 -4.33 16.02 -1.63
N GLU A 185 -4.85 16.94 -0.80
CA GLU A 185 -4.18 18.17 -0.41
C GLU A 185 -2.88 17.91 0.37
N LYS A 186 -2.89 16.95 1.31
CA LYS A 186 -1.66 16.52 2.02
C LYS A 186 -0.63 15.95 1.05
N ALA A 187 -1.07 15.11 0.12
CA ALA A 187 -0.20 14.52 -0.90
C ALA A 187 0.40 15.59 -1.82
N LEU A 188 -0.41 16.55 -2.27
CA LEU A 188 0.02 17.68 -3.11
C LEU A 188 1.00 18.60 -2.38
N HIS A 189 0.74 18.90 -1.10
CA HIS A 189 1.67 19.68 -0.27
C HIS A 189 3.03 19.00 -0.18
N ARG A 190 3.05 17.67 0.04
CA ARG A 190 4.29 16.90 0.08
C ARG A 190 4.98 16.80 -1.28
N ALA A 191 4.21 16.59 -2.35
CA ALA A 191 4.73 16.57 -3.73
C ALA A 191 5.45 17.89 -4.06
N LYS A 192 4.85 19.03 -3.70
CA LYS A 192 5.47 20.34 -3.84
C LYS A 192 6.74 20.47 -2.99
N ALA A 193 6.73 20.01 -1.75
CA ALA A 193 7.89 20.08 -0.86
C ALA A 193 9.08 19.22 -1.33
N LEU A 194 8.82 18.16 -2.10
CA LEU A 194 9.84 17.31 -2.72
C LEU A 194 10.20 17.74 -4.15
N ASP A 195 9.59 18.83 -4.65
CA ASP A 195 9.75 19.32 -6.03
C ASP A 195 9.51 18.21 -7.08
N LEU A 196 8.40 17.47 -6.93
CA LEU A 196 8.09 16.39 -7.85
C LEU A 196 7.76 16.92 -9.26
N PRO A 197 8.30 16.29 -10.32
CA PRO A 197 8.04 16.72 -11.69
C PRO A 197 6.58 16.52 -12.10
N THR A 198 6.17 17.26 -13.13
CA THR A 198 4.84 17.11 -13.75
C THR A 198 4.67 15.71 -14.34
N GLY A 199 3.50 15.11 -14.13
CA GLY A 199 3.13 13.81 -14.67
C GLY A 199 3.33 12.64 -13.72
N VAL A 200 3.97 12.84 -12.56
CA VAL A 200 4.12 11.80 -11.54
C VAL A 200 2.76 11.32 -11.08
N VAL A 201 2.58 10.00 -11.01
CA VAL A 201 1.35 9.39 -10.52
C VAL A 201 1.45 9.22 -9.01
N LEU A 202 0.41 9.66 -8.29
CA LEU A 202 0.24 9.39 -6.86
C LEU A 202 -0.79 8.27 -6.71
N PHE A 203 -0.33 7.11 -6.28
CA PHE A 203 -1.16 5.94 -6.05
C PHE A 203 -1.77 6.05 -4.66
N LYS A 204 -3.06 6.38 -4.57
CA LYS A 204 -3.77 6.24 -3.30
C LYS A 204 -3.84 4.75 -2.98
N ASP A 205 -3.30 4.42 -1.82
CA ASP A 205 -3.35 3.09 -1.23
C ASP A 205 -4.78 2.84 -0.75
N ILE A 206 -5.47 1.90 -1.39
CA ILE A 206 -6.80 1.45 -0.98
C ILE A 206 -6.62 0.07 -0.36
N GLU A 207 -6.49 0.08 0.96
CA GLU A 207 -6.20 -1.11 1.73
C GLU A 207 -7.39 -2.07 1.82
N GLU A 208 -7.02 -3.32 2.00
CA GLU A 208 -7.91 -4.45 2.09
C GLU A 208 -8.55 -4.54 3.49
N VAL A 209 -9.79 -4.04 3.63
CA VAL A 209 -10.56 -4.25 4.85
C VAL A 209 -11.70 -5.26 4.75
N SER A 210 -11.43 -6.49 5.20
CA SER A 210 -12.40 -7.60 5.17
C SER A 210 -13.61 -7.43 6.10
N SER A 211 -13.52 -6.60 7.15
CA SER A 211 -14.58 -6.40 8.15
C SER A 211 -15.45 -5.16 7.90
N CYS A 212 -15.06 -4.28 6.98
CA CYS A 212 -15.86 -3.13 6.53
C CYS A 212 -16.67 -3.52 5.29
N ARG A 213 -17.82 -2.85 5.09
CA ARG A 213 -18.69 -3.04 3.93
C ARG A 213 -19.07 -1.67 3.38
N GLY A 214 -19.15 -1.57 2.06
CA GLY A 214 -19.46 -0.31 1.35
C GLY A 214 -18.26 0.63 1.22
N GLU A 215 -17.04 0.13 1.34
CA GLU A 215 -15.80 0.92 1.36
C GLU A 215 -14.71 0.26 0.50
N PRO A 216 -13.94 1.04 -0.29
CA PRO A 216 -14.09 2.49 -0.51
C PRO A 216 -15.39 2.81 -1.26
N THR A 217 -15.75 4.09 -1.35
CA THR A 217 -16.91 4.54 -2.14
C THR A 217 -16.49 5.16 -3.48
N ALA A 218 -17.42 5.19 -4.44
CA ALA A 218 -17.21 5.89 -5.71
C ALA A 218 -16.99 7.39 -5.54
N GLU A 219 -17.65 8.02 -4.56
CA GLU A 219 -17.50 9.45 -4.30
C GLU A 219 -16.10 9.80 -3.80
N TYR A 220 -15.50 8.96 -2.96
CA TYR A 220 -14.11 9.13 -2.50
C TYR A 220 -13.15 9.04 -3.70
N LEU A 221 -13.24 7.95 -4.48
CA LEU A 221 -12.36 7.73 -5.63
C LEU A 221 -12.45 8.88 -6.63
N LEU A 222 -13.67 9.34 -6.93
CA LEU A 222 -13.88 10.51 -7.78
C LEU A 222 -13.26 11.76 -7.16
N ALA A 223 -13.56 12.09 -5.90
CA ALA A 223 -13.05 13.30 -5.28
C ALA A 223 -11.52 13.35 -5.24
N TRP A 224 -10.85 12.22 -4.99
CA TRP A 224 -9.40 12.08 -5.09
C TRP A 224 -8.91 12.41 -6.51
N HIS A 225 -9.49 11.76 -7.52
CA HIS A 225 -9.16 12.00 -8.93
C HIS A 225 -9.38 13.47 -9.34
N ARG A 226 -10.52 14.05 -8.97
CA ARG A 226 -10.89 15.43 -9.32
C ARG A 226 -9.94 16.45 -8.71
N THR A 227 -9.49 16.21 -7.48
CA THR A 227 -8.54 17.11 -6.81
C THR A 227 -7.18 17.05 -7.49
N LEU A 228 -6.69 15.87 -7.87
CA LEU A 228 -5.38 15.74 -8.51
C LEU A 228 -5.36 16.20 -9.97
N ARG A 229 -6.42 15.98 -10.76
CA ARG A 229 -6.42 16.30 -12.20
C ARG A 229 -6.31 17.80 -12.52
N GLU A 230 -6.56 18.66 -11.53
CA GLU A 230 -6.41 20.11 -11.64
C GLU A 230 -4.97 20.57 -11.33
N THR A 231 -4.04 19.63 -11.19
CA THR A 231 -2.66 19.87 -10.77
C THR A 231 -1.64 19.26 -11.73
N HIS A 232 -0.35 19.32 -11.37
CA HIS A 232 0.74 18.76 -12.15
C HIS A 232 0.96 17.25 -11.95
N VAL A 233 0.34 16.64 -10.94
CA VAL A 233 0.45 15.18 -10.70
C VAL A 233 -0.74 14.43 -11.32
N ARG A 234 -0.63 13.12 -11.42
CA ARG A 234 -1.64 12.22 -11.99
C ARG A 234 -2.23 11.30 -10.94
N THR A 235 -3.44 10.83 -11.21
CA THR A 235 -4.16 9.93 -10.31
C THR A 235 -3.78 8.47 -10.52
N GLY A 236 -3.42 7.78 -9.42
CA GLY A 236 -3.32 6.34 -9.37
C GLY A 236 -4.10 5.76 -8.20
N PHE A 237 -4.44 4.47 -8.29
CA PHE A 237 -4.89 3.68 -7.14
C PHE A 237 -4.11 2.37 -7.07
N TYR A 238 -3.61 2.07 -5.89
CA TYR A 238 -3.33 0.70 -5.48
C TYR A 238 -4.62 0.07 -4.94
N GLY A 239 -4.88 -1.21 -5.19
CA GLY A 239 -5.99 -1.88 -4.51
C GLY A 239 -6.33 -3.28 -5.02
N ASN A 240 -7.28 -3.91 -4.32
CA ASN A 240 -7.70 -5.27 -4.62
C ASN A 240 -8.90 -5.33 -5.57
N ALA A 241 -8.71 -5.96 -6.73
CA ALA A 241 -9.76 -6.17 -7.72
C ALA A 241 -10.64 -7.43 -7.48
N TYR A 242 -10.53 -8.10 -6.33
CA TYR A 242 -11.20 -9.35 -6.00
C TYR A 242 -12.49 -9.13 -5.19
N LYS A 243 -13.60 -9.06 -5.92
CA LYS A 243 -14.94 -8.73 -5.41
C LYS A 243 -15.46 -9.54 -4.20
N PRO A 244 -15.18 -10.85 -4.02
CA PRO A 244 -15.73 -11.60 -2.88
C PRO A 244 -15.34 -11.04 -1.51
N TYR A 245 -14.26 -10.25 -1.46
CA TYR A 245 -13.74 -9.69 -0.22
C TYR A 245 -13.69 -8.16 -0.21
N TYR A 246 -13.82 -7.49 -1.36
CA TYR A 246 -13.61 -6.04 -1.49
C TYR A 246 -14.58 -5.31 -2.41
N GLU A 247 -14.95 -4.10 -1.99
CA GLU A 247 -15.84 -3.21 -2.74
C GLU A 247 -15.10 -2.30 -3.73
N PHE A 248 -13.76 -2.27 -3.73
CA PHE A 248 -12.99 -1.44 -4.66
C PHE A 248 -13.41 -1.60 -6.13
N PRO A 249 -13.63 -2.82 -6.69
CA PRO A 249 -14.15 -2.96 -8.05
C PRO A 249 -15.52 -2.32 -8.27
N VAL A 250 -16.39 -2.38 -7.26
CA VAL A 250 -17.76 -1.83 -7.31
C VAL A 250 -17.69 -0.31 -7.30
N ALA A 251 -16.93 0.26 -6.34
CA ALA A 251 -16.69 1.69 -6.23
C ALA A 251 -16.02 2.26 -7.47
N TYR A 252 -14.99 1.59 -7.99
CA TYR A 252 -14.30 1.98 -9.21
C TYR A 252 -15.26 2.02 -10.39
N CYS A 253 -16.09 0.98 -10.58
CA CYS A 253 -17.04 0.98 -11.70
C CYS A 253 -18.16 2.00 -11.57
N ALA A 254 -18.66 2.24 -10.37
CA ALA A 254 -19.60 3.34 -10.12
C ALA A 254 -18.94 4.72 -10.41
N ALA A 255 -17.65 4.90 -10.08
CA ALA A 255 -16.91 6.11 -10.44
C ALA A 255 -16.76 6.26 -11.96
N VAL A 256 -16.47 5.16 -12.68
CA VAL A 256 -16.38 5.14 -14.15
C VAL A 256 -17.72 5.46 -14.82
N ASP A 257 -18.83 4.99 -14.26
CA ASP A 257 -20.17 5.30 -14.77
C ASP A 257 -20.57 6.76 -14.52
N ALA A 258 -20.15 7.33 -13.39
CA ALA A 258 -20.39 8.74 -13.07
C ALA A 258 -19.47 9.72 -13.83
N ASP A 259 -18.24 9.33 -14.14
CA ASP A 259 -17.29 10.14 -14.93
C ASP A 259 -16.43 9.25 -15.84
N ARG A 260 -16.78 9.17 -17.12
CA ARG A 260 -16.02 8.35 -18.09
C ARG A 260 -14.56 8.81 -18.28
N ARG A 261 -14.18 10.03 -17.87
CA ARG A 261 -12.78 10.49 -17.89
C ARG A 261 -11.95 9.75 -16.87
N PHE A 262 -12.53 9.39 -15.73
CA PHE A 262 -11.89 8.62 -14.66
C PHE A 262 -11.21 7.36 -15.20
N ALA A 263 -11.92 6.55 -15.98
CA ALA A 263 -11.38 5.33 -16.62
C ALA A 263 -10.20 5.57 -17.59
N ARG A 264 -10.05 6.79 -18.11
CA ARG A 264 -9.02 7.16 -19.08
C ARG A 264 -7.83 7.87 -18.46
N GLU A 265 -7.94 8.33 -17.24
CA GLU A 265 -6.90 9.16 -16.62
C GLU A 265 -6.22 8.43 -15.47
N VAL A 266 -6.98 7.60 -14.75
CA VAL A 266 -6.52 6.81 -13.61
C VAL A 266 -5.58 5.68 -14.04
N VAL A 267 -4.46 5.57 -13.34
CA VAL A 267 -3.53 4.44 -13.43
C VAL A 267 -3.81 3.46 -12.28
N LEU A 268 -3.67 2.17 -12.53
CA LEU A 268 -3.96 1.11 -11.57
C LEU A 268 -2.71 0.29 -11.27
N ASP A 269 -2.52 0.05 -9.99
CA ASP A 269 -1.65 -0.95 -9.40
C ASP A 269 -2.52 -1.93 -8.62
N MET A 270 -2.53 -3.20 -8.99
CA MET A 270 -3.47 -4.16 -8.42
C MET A 270 -2.69 -5.23 -7.66
N ASN A 271 -3.17 -5.65 -6.51
CA ASN A 271 -2.47 -6.64 -5.68
C ASN A 271 -3.02 -8.06 -5.82
N GLN A 272 -3.88 -8.35 -6.81
CA GLN A 272 -4.42 -9.70 -7.00
C GLN A 272 -4.31 -10.16 -8.46
N PRO A 273 -4.09 -11.46 -8.72
CA PRO A 273 -3.82 -12.51 -7.73
C PRO A 273 -2.41 -12.37 -7.12
N GLU A 274 -2.17 -12.98 -5.96
CA GLU A 274 -0.84 -13.05 -5.34
C GLU A 274 -0.28 -14.47 -5.36
N PRO A 275 0.15 -15.00 -6.52
CA PRO A 275 0.66 -16.36 -6.61
C PRO A 275 1.95 -16.59 -5.79
N ARG A 276 2.54 -15.52 -5.23
CA ARG A 276 3.80 -15.55 -4.49
C ARG A 276 3.70 -15.04 -3.05
N LEU A 277 2.49 -14.87 -2.52
CA LEU A 277 2.29 -14.54 -1.11
C LEU A 277 3.08 -15.51 -0.21
N GLY A 278 3.96 -14.97 0.63
CA GLY A 278 4.78 -15.74 1.57
C GLY A 278 5.71 -16.76 0.94
N ALA A 279 6.06 -16.61 -0.34
CA ALA A 279 6.90 -17.57 -1.01
C ALA A 279 8.37 -17.53 -0.50
N PRO A 280 9.07 -18.68 -0.45
CA PRO A 280 10.40 -18.76 0.16
C PRO A 280 11.45 -17.84 -0.47
N GLN A 281 12.51 -17.54 0.29
CA GLN A 281 13.65 -16.78 -0.20
C GLN A 281 14.16 -17.30 -1.55
N GLY A 282 14.37 -16.37 -2.49
CA GLY A 282 14.92 -16.65 -3.81
C GLY A 282 13.96 -17.33 -4.79
N THR A 283 12.67 -17.45 -4.46
CA THR A 283 11.66 -18.08 -5.34
C THR A 283 10.74 -17.08 -6.06
N THR A 284 10.82 -15.79 -5.70
CA THR A 284 9.93 -14.73 -6.18
C THR A 284 10.62 -13.63 -6.96
N GLY A 285 11.95 -13.71 -7.12
CA GLY A 285 12.71 -12.72 -7.88
C GLY A 285 12.38 -12.69 -9.38
N PRO A 286 13.03 -11.81 -10.16
CA PRO A 286 12.66 -11.50 -11.55
C PRO A 286 12.61 -12.73 -12.46
N ARG A 287 13.51 -13.70 -12.28
CA ARG A 287 13.55 -14.93 -13.09
C ARG A 287 12.37 -15.88 -12.85
N ASN A 288 11.71 -15.74 -11.70
CA ASN A 288 10.60 -16.59 -11.25
C ASN A 288 9.27 -15.81 -11.17
N ALA A 289 9.28 -14.55 -11.60
CA ALA A 289 8.10 -13.71 -11.64
C ALA A 289 7.02 -14.37 -12.52
N PRO A 290 5.75 -14.38 -12.07
CA PRO A 290 4.65 -14.95 -12.83
C PRO A 290 4.41 -14.13 -14.10
N ARG A 291 3.71 -14.72 -15.07
CA ARG A 291 3.23 -13.95 -16.23
C ARG A 291 2.35 -12.82 -15.74
N PHE A 292 2.65 -11.57 -16.15
CA PHE A 292 1.86 -10.39 -15.84
C PHE A 292 0.38 -10.60 -16.17
N ALA A 293 -0.43 -10.74 -15.14
CA ALA A 293 -1.86 -11.02 -15.23
C ALA A 293 -2.62 -10.50 -14.00
N PRO A 294 -2.45 -9.21 -13.63
CA PRO A 294 -3.26 -8.64 -12.55
C PRO A 294 -4.74 -8.73 -12.89
N ARG A 295 -5.54 -8.94 -11.85
CA ARG A 295 -6.98 -8.73 -11.87
C ARG A 295 -7.23 -7.23 -11.86
N SER A 296 -8.25 -6.79 -12.58
CA SER A 296 -8.61 -5.37 -12.65
C SER A 296 -10.13 -5.23 -12.52
N PRO A 297 -10.65 -4.06 -12.11
CA PRO A 297 -12.08 -3.81 -12.14
C PRO A 297 -12.64 -4.11 -13.54
N PRO A 298 -13.80 -4.75 -13.67
CA PRO A 298 -14.31 -5.23 -14.96
C PRO A 298 -14.58 -4.11 -15.97
N CYS A 299 -14.83 -2.89 -15.48
CA CYS A 299 -15.03 -1.68 -16.27
C CYS A 299 -13.73 -0.92 -16.58
N ALA A 300 -12.60 -1.29 -15.97
CA ALA A 300 -11.31 -0.64 -16.23
C ALA A 300 -10.73 -1.12 -17.57
N PRO A 301 -10.24 -0.22 -18.44
CA PRO A 301 -9.47 -0.63 -19.59
C PRO A 301 -8.21 -1.36 -19.11
N LYS A 302 -7.93 -2.55 -19.66
CA LYS A 302 -6.74 -3.36 -19.27
C LYS A 302 -5.41 -2.59 -19.37
N ALA A 303 -5.34 -1.60 -20.25
CA ALA A 303 -4.18 -0.74 -20.41
C ALA A 303 -3.91 0.19 -19.22
N ARG A 304 -4.86 0.34 -18.29
CA ARG A 304 -4.70 1.17 -17.09
C ARG A 304 -4.07 0.45 -15.93
N THR A 305 -4.12 -0.87 -15.91
CA THR A 305 -3.40 -1.68 -14.94
C THR A 305 -1.99 -1.92 -15.42
N VAL A 306 -1.07 -1.15 -14.85
CA VAL A 306 0.32 -1.08 -15.32
C VAL A 306 1.32 -1.60 -14.29
N LEU A 307 0.92 -1.63 -13.01
CA LEU A 307 1.65 -2.33 -11.95
C LEU A 307 0.84 -3.51 -11.42
N TRP A 308 1.55 -4.46 -10.83
CA TRP A 308 0.99 -5.61 -10.15
C TRP A 308 1.93 -6.06 -9.04
N GLN A 309 1.49 -5.88 -7.79
CA GLN A 309 2.05 -6.58 -6.64
C GLN A 309 1.58 -8.03 -6.68
N TYR A 310 2.52 -8.95 -6.96
CA TYR A 310 2.20 -10.36 -7.19
C TYR A 310 2.60 -11.27 -6.02
N GLY A 311 3.12 -10.69 -4.95
CA GLY A 311 3.29 -11.36 -3.68
C GLY A 311 3.83 -10.44 -2.60
N GLU A 312 3.23 -10.56 -1.43
CA GLU A 312 3.71 -9.93 -0.21
C GLU A 312 4.71 -10.81 0.56
N SER A 313 5.60 -10.16 1.29
CA SER A 313 6.52 -10.81 2.22
C SER A 313 5.91 -10.93 3.60
N ILE A 314 5.71 -12.17 4.05
CA ILE A 314 5.30 -12.46 5.43
C ILE A 314 6.49 -12.77 6.36
N ASP A 315 7.71 -12.73 5.83
CA ASP A 315 8.93 -12.99 6.60
C ASP A 315 9.48 -11.67 7.15
N PRO A 316 9.64 -11.51 8.48
CA PRO A 316 10.15 -10.27 9.08
C PRO A 316 11.59 -9.93 8.65
N ALA A 317 12.36 -10.88 8.11
CA ALA A 317 13.70 -10.63 7.57
C ALA A 317 13.68 -10.04 6.15
N ASN A 318 12.52 -10.05 5.49
CA ASN A 318 12.31 -9.47 4.17
C ASN A 318 11.23 -8.39 4.25
N VAL A 319 11.68 -7.14 4.19
CA VAL A 319 10.85 -5.93 4.37
C VAL A 319 10.27 -5.42 3.06
N THR A 320 10.25 -6.25 2.01
CA THR A 320 9.84 -5.84 0.67
C THR A 320 8.86 -6.81 0.03
N ASP A 321 7.84 -6.25 -0.59
CA ASP A 321 6.90 -6.96 -1.47
C ASP A 321 7.44 -6.98 -2.89
N VAL A 322 6.90 -7.84 -3.76
CA VAL A 322 7.41 -8.01 -5.13
C VAL A 322 6.41 -7.57 -6.19
N ASP A 323 6.89 -6.74 -7.10
CA ASP A 323 6.09 -6.10 -8.12
C ASP A 323 6.56 -6.41 -9.54
N GLN A 324 5.61 -6.34 -10.47
CA GLN A 324 5.90 -6.16 -11.88
C GLN A 324 5.27 -4.87 -12.38
N ALA A 325 5.98 -4.19 -13.29
CA ALA A 325 5.42 -3.06 -14.02
C ALA A 325 5.62 -3.27 -15.51
N ARG A 326 4.66 -2.82 -16.31
CA ARG A 326 4.83 -2.79 -17.77
C ARG A 326 5.98 -1.86 -18.14
N ALA A 327 6.70 -2.18 -19.20
CA ALA A 327 7.81 -1.33 -19.66
C ALA A 327 7.36 0.07 -20.14
N ASP A 328 6.07 0.22 -20.49
CA ASP A 328 5.42 1.49 -20.83
C ASP A 328 4.70 2.13 -19.64
N THR A 329 5.06 1.75 -18.41
CA THR A 329 4.47 2.36 -17.20
C THR A 329 4.92 3.80 -17.09
N HIS A 330 3.96 4.71 -17.26
CA HIS A 330 4.18 6.13 -17.09
C HIS A 330 3.92 6.58 -15.66
N GLY A 331 4.57 7.67 -15.25
CA GLY A 331 4.27 8.34 -13.98
C GLY A 331 5.16 7.97 -12.81
N MET A 332 6.22 7.18 -13.02
CA MET A 332 7.24 6.94 -12.00
C MET A 332 8.32 8.01 -12.08
N LEU A 333 8.91 8.37 -10.94
CA LEU A 333 10.13 9.19 -10.93
C LEU A 333 11.26 8.42 -11.59
N ALA A 334 11.74 8.91 -12.72
CA ALA A 334 12.81 8.27 -13.48
C ALA A 334 14.19 8.61 -12.90
N PRO A 335 15.21 7.76 -13.08
CA PRO A 335 16.57 8.03 -12.60
C PRO A 335 17.23 9.28 -13.19
N ASP A 336 16.73 9.84 -14.29
CA ASP A 336 17.22 11.10 -14.85
C ASP A 336 16.59 12.34 -14.21
N GLY A 337 15.68 12.15 -13.24
CA GLY A 337 14.92 13.22 -12.59
C GLY A 337 13.62 13.58 -13.31
N GLY A 338 13.31 12.94 -14.44
CA GLY A 338 12.05 13.07 -15.14
C GLY A 338 10.97 12.12 -14.64
N VAL A 339 10.01 11.85 -15.51
CA VAL A 339 8.91 10.90 -15.30
C VAL A 339 8.94 9.87 -16.42
N THR A 340 8.76 8.59 -16.09
CA THR A 340 8.63 7.52 -17.08
C THR A 340 7.38 7.67 -17.94
#